data_AF-A0A3B1CM04-F1
#
_entry.id   AF-A0A3B1CM04-F1
#
_cell.length_a   1.000
_cell.length_b   1.000
_cell.length_c   1.000
_cell.angle_alpha   90.00
_cell.angle_beta   90.00
_cell.angle_gamma   90.00
#
_symmetry.space_group_name_H-M   'P 1'
#
loop_
_entity.id
_entity.type
_entity.pdbx_description
1 polymer ?
#
loop_
_entity_poly.entity_id
_entity_poly.type
_entity_poly.pdbx_seq_one_letter_code
_entity_poly.pdbx_strand_id
1 'polypeptide(L)' 'MNETLLSLGKELLDDRYEPDALLKVGIPKDGGRVRWLSIPTVRDRVVQTSAAIVLTPILDREFEECSFAYRNNDYFMI' A
#
# COMPACT_ATOMS: atom_id res chain seq x y z
N MET A 1 -6.31 19.58 -13.00
CA MET A 1 -5.96 18.18 -12.66
C MET A 1 -4.45 18.12 -12.52
N ASN A 2 -3.90 17.50 -11.48
CA ASN A 2 -2.47 17.62 -11.14
C ASN A 2 -1.59 16.86 -12.16
N GLU A 3 -0.72 17.56 -12.89
CA GLU A 3 0.06 17.01 -14.02
C GLU A 3 0.87 15.76 -13.64
N THR A 4 1.42 15.73 -12.42
CA THR A 4 2.18 14.59 -11.87
C THR A 4 1.37 13.30 -11.85
N LEU A 5 0.11 13.33 -11.41
CA LEU A 5 -0.73 12.13 -11.33
C LEU A 5 -1.11 11.59 -12.71
N LEU A 6 -1.33 12.49 -13.68
CA LEU A 6 -1.60 12.10 -15.06
C LEU A 6 -0.38 11.42 -15.69
N SER A 7 0.83 11.96 -15.44
CA SER A 7 2.06 11.34 -15.92
C SER A 7 2.27 9.94 -15.33
N LEU A 8 2.11 9.79 -14.00
CA LEU A 8 2.22 8.51 -13.31
C LEU A 8 1.21 7.48 -13.82
N GLY A 9 -0.05 7.89 -14.02
CA GLY A 9 -1.08 7.03 -14.58
C GLY A 9 -0.73 6.53 -15.98
N LYS A 10 -0.17 7.40 -16.83
CA LYS A 10 0.31 7.02 -18.16
C LYS A 10 1.49 6.04 -18.09
N GLU A 11 2.44 6.26 -17.18
CA GLU A 11 3.57 5.35 -17.00
C GLU A 11 3.13 3.95 -16.55
N LEU A 12 2.10 3.84 -15.70
CA LEU A 12 1.51 2.57 -15.31
C LEU A 12 0.81 1.87 -16.49
N LEU A 13 0.02 2.60 -17.27
CA LEU A 13 -0.70 2.05 -18.43
C LEU A 13 0.24 1.59 -19.54
N ASP A 14 1.36 2.30 -19.71
CA ASP A 14 2.37 1.98 -20.71
C ASP A 14 3.43 0.98 -20.21
N ASP A 15 3.24 0.40 -19.00
CA ASP A 15 4.13 -0.57 -18.37
C ASP A 15 5.59 -0.08 -18.19
N ARG A 16 5.75 1.24 -17.96
CA ARG A 16 7.03 1.92 -17.77
C ARG A 16 7.31 2.34 -16.32
N TYR A 17 6.36 2.15 -15.43
CA TYR A 17 6.53 2.49 -14.02
C TYR A 17 7.58 1.58 -13.37
N GLU A 18 8.61 2.18 -12.79
CA GLU A 18 9.61 1.51 -11.96
C GLU A 18 9.57 2.12 -10.54
N PRO A 19 9.46 1.31 -9.46
CA PRO A 19 9.49 1.81 -8.09
C PRO A 19 10.84 2.43 -7.73
N ASP A 20 10.82 3.46 -6.90
CA ASP A 20 12.03 4.10 -6.39
C ASP A 20 12.67 3.29 -5.24
N ALA A 21 13.93 3.63 -4.92
CA ALA A 21 14.62 3.03 -3.78
C ALA A 21 13.94 3.37 -2.44
N LEU A 22 13.74 2.35 -1.59
CA LEU A 22 13.11 2.51 -0.28
C LEU A 22 14.04 3.19 0.72
N LEU A 23 13.52 4.14 1.49
CA LEU A 23 14.22 4.77 2.60
C LEU A 23 14.21 3.85 3.84
N LYS A 24 15.37 3.50 4.38
CA LYS A 24 15.47 2.72 5.61
C LYS A 24 15.49 3.62 6.85
N VAL A 25 14.57 3.39 7.77
CA VAL A 25 14.47 4.13 9.04
C VAL A 25 14.47 3.16 10.21
N GLY A 26 15.34 3.40 11.19
CA GLY A 26 15.39 2.62 12.43
C GLY A 26 14.50 3.23 13.49
N ILE A 27 13.53 2.47 13.99
CA ILE A 27 12.71 2.84 15.16
C ILE A 27 13.19 2.02 16.36
N PRO A 28 13.61 2.66 17.46
CA PRO A 28 14.00 1.94 18.67
C PRO A 28 12.80 1.18 19.25
N LYS A 29 13.04 -0.04 19.72
CA LYS A 29 12.10 -0.90 20.43
C LYS A 29 12.66 -1.24 21.81
N ASP A 30 11.76 -1.56 22.74
CA ASP A 30 12.13 -2.04 24.07
C ASP A 30 13.15 -3.20 24.00
N GLY A 31 14.09 -3.18 24.94
CA GLY A 31 15.17 -4.16 25.01
C GLY A 31 16.32 -3.91 24.02
N GLY A 32 16.52 -2.67 23.56
CA GLY A 32 17.67 -2.28 22.74
C GLY A 32 17.63 -2.77 21.29
N ARG A 33 16.49 -3.33 20.85
CA ARG A 33 16.31 -3.78 19.47
C ARG A 33 15.87 -2.62 18.58
N VAL A 34 16.23 -2.68 17.30
CA VAL A 34 15.78 -1.70 16.28
C VAL A 34 14.78 -2.39 15.36
N ARG A 35 13.61 -1.77 15.18
CA ARG A 35 12.68 -2.12 14.10
C ARG A 35 13.05 -1.29 12.88
N TRP A 36 13.59 -1.95 11.86
CA TRP A 36 13.83 -1.31 10.57
C TRP A 36 12.52 -1.20 9.79
N LEU A 37 12.19 0.00 9.34
CA LEU A 37 11.12 0.27 8.37
C LEU A 37 11.74 0.56 7.02
N SER A 38 11.09 0.08 5.96
CA SER A 38 11.38 0.44 4.58
C SER A 38 10.25 1.35 4.09
N ILE A 39 10.54 2.63 3.87
CA ILE A 39 9.56 3.66 3.54
C ILE A 39 9.62 3.92 2.03
N PRO A 40 8.56 3.60 1.26
CA PRO A 40 8.46 3.94 -0.17
C PRO A 40 8.30 5.44 -0.39
N THR A 41 8.58 5.93 -1.61
CA THR A 41 8.36 7.35 -1.96
C THR A 41 6.87 7.70 -1.96
N VAL A 42 6.53 9.00 -2.00
CA VAL A 42 5.13 9.42 -2.10
C VAL A 42 4.49 8.85 -3.38
N ARG A 43 5.22 8.87 -4.50
CA ARG A 43 4.79 8.34 -5.79
C ARG A 43 4.45 6.86 -5.69
N ASP A 44 5.34 6.06 -5.11
CA ASP A 44 5.12 4.62 -4.96
C ASP A 44 3.97 4.31 -4.00
N ARG A 45 3.82 5.09 -2.92
CA ARG A 45 2.68 4.93 -2.01
C ARG A 45 1.36 5.20 -2.71
N VAL A 46 1.29 6.18 -3.60
CA VAL A 46 0.08 6.40 -4.41
C VAL A 46 -0.24 5.17 -5.25
N VAL A 47 0.74 4.59 -5.95
CA VAL A 47 0.53 3.37 -6.75
C VAL A 47 0.08 2.19 -5.87
N GLN A 48 0.77 1.93 -4.76
CA GLN A 48 0.43 0.85 -3.83
C GLN A 48 -0.96 1.03 -3.23
N THR A 49 -1.33 2.25 -2.82
CA THR A 49 -2.67 2.54 -2.29
C THR A 49 -3.73 2.40 -3.37
N SER A 50 -3.49 2.87 -4.60
CA SER A 50 -4.43 2.68 -5.71
C SER A 50 -4.69 1.20 -5.99
N ALA A 51 -3.65 0.36 -5.97
CA ALA A 51 -3.81 -1.09 -6.10
C ALA A 51 -4.59 -1.67 -4.92
N ALA A 52 -4.26 -1.29 -3.68
CA ALA A 52 -4.97 -1.76 -2.48
C ALA A 52 -6.46 -1.44 -2.52
N ILE A 53 -6.85 -0.22 -2.92
CA ILE A 53 -8.27 0.19 -3.03
C ILE A 53 -9.06 -0.77 -3.93
N VAL A 54 -8.47 -1.24 -5.03
CA VAL A 54 -9.12 -2.15 -5.98
C VAL A 54 -9.08 -3.59 -5.50
N LEU A 55 -7.93 -4.04 -4.97
CA LEU A 55 -7.70 -5.44 -4.61
C LEU A 55 -8.34 -5.83 -3.28
N THR A 56 -8.34 -4.95 -2.28
CA THR A 56 -8.88 -5.23 -0.94
C THR A 56 -10.31 -5.79 -0.96
N PRO A 57 -11.32 -5.17 -1.60
CA PRO A 57 -12.68 -5.72 -1.58
C PRO A 57 -12.82 -7.05 -2.34
N ILE A 58 -11.90 -7.39 -3.24
CA ILE A 58 -11.86 -8.68 -3.93
C ILE A 58 -11.29 -9.73 -2.98
N LEU A 59 -10.14 -9.44 -2.37
CA LEU A 59 -9.44 -10.37 -1.47
C LEU A 59 -10.18 -10.56 -0.13
N ASP A 60 -10.83 -9.52 0.38
CA ASP A 60 -11.58 -9.59 1.64
C ASP A 60 -12.72 -10.61 1.60
N ARG A 61 -13.26 -10.91 0.41
CA ARG A 61 -14.31 -11.94 0.24
C ARG A 61 -13.77 -13.36 0.31
N GLU A 62 -12.48 -13.54 0.03
CA GLU A 62 -11.81 -14.84 0.01
C GLU A 62 -11.21 -15.20 1.37
N PHE A 63 -11.14 -14.25 2.32
CA PHE A 63 -10.63 -14.52 3.65
C PHE A 63 -11.66 -15.21 4.55
N GLU A 64 -11.22 -16.29 5.20
CA GLU A 64 -11.93 -17.03 6.24
C GLU A 64 -12.51 -16.12 7.34
N GLU A 65 -13.62 -16.52 7.95
CA GLU A 65 -14.29 -15.76 9.01
C GLU A 65 -13.41 -15.54 10.25
N CYS A 66 -12.46 -16.44 10.50
CA CYS A 66 -11.51 -16.32 11.61
C CYS A 66 -10.28 -15.44 11.31
N SER A 67 -10.20 -14.87 10.11
CA SER A 67 -9.16 -13.90 9.74
C SER A 67 -9.61 -12.49 10.11
N PHE A 68 -8.94 -11.87 11.09
CA PHE A 68 -9.32 -10.55 11.63
C PHE A 68 -8.33 -9.43 11.31
N ALA A 69 -7.06 -9.77 11.08
CA ALA A 69 -6.01 -8.77 10.94
C ALA A 69 -6.13 -8.02 9.61
N TYR A 70 -6.01 -6.69 9.66
CA TYR A 70 -5.96 -5.81 8.48
C TYR A 70 -7.21 -5.81 7.58
N ARG A 71 -8.36 -6.26 8.09
CA ARG A 71 -9.65 -6.20 7.38
C ARG A 71 -10.45 -4.97 7.79
N ASN A 72 -11.16 -4.40 6.82
CA ASN A 72 -12.13 -3.34 7.10
C ASN A 72 -13.46 -4.01 7.50
N ASN A 73 -13.81 -4.00 8.79
CA ASN A 73 -15.04 -4.61 9.31
C ASN A 73 -16.34 -3.81 9.01
N ASP A 74 -16.28 -2.79 8.14
CA ASP A 74 -17.40 -1.89 7.87
C ASP A 74 -18.41 -2.42 6.81
N TYR A 75 -18.24 -3.65 6.31
CA TYR A 75 -19.19 -4.29 5.38
C TYR A 75 -20.38 -4.97 6.09
N PHE A 76 -20.83 -4.46 7.23
CA PHE A 76 -22.10 -4.85 7.86
C PHE A 76 -23.22 -3.93 7.38
N MET A 77 -23.57 -4.01 6.09
CA MET A 77 -24.82 -3.46 5.55
C MET A 77 -25.29 -4.32 4.37
N ILE A 78 -26.02 -5.38 4.70
CA ILE A 78 -27.21 -5.89 3.98
C ILE A 78 -28.06 -6.66 4.99
#